data_AF-A0A835MCJ7-F1
#
_entry.id   AF-A0A835MCJ7-F1
#
_cell.length_a   1.000
_cell.length_b   1.000
_cell.length_c   1.000
_cell.angle_alpha   90.00
_cell.angle_beta   90.00
_cell.angle_gamma   90.00
#
_symmetry.space_group_name_H-M   'P 1'
#
loop_
_entity.id
_entity.type
_entity.pdbx_description
1 polymer ?
#
loop_
_entity_poly.entity_id
_entity_poly.type
_entity_poly.pdbx_seq_one_letter_code
_entity_poly.pdbx_strand_id
1 'polypeptide(L)'
;MSWKTRETRVNGGGLMHPSSYSSSLVIYNNAPPLSAPSSIFLAPLLLASTPILRDRDEYLPAATLAVLLFVVACLSSNNLKFYRRLLMEVQSLTGKRFVSDCQLSVKHVNPRQYVAEIPQLTNLEVWFQRPKDIVRKLLSGDLDLGIVGFDTFSEFGLGNKDLIIVHDALGYGDCRLSIAIPKYGIFENINSLRELAQMPQWTSEKPLRVATGFNHLGPKFMKDNGFMHVTFSTADGALEAAPAMGIADAILDLVSSGTTLKENNLKEIEGGVVLESQAVLVARRESLIQREDVRGITKEILERFEAHLRAGGQFTVTANMRGSSPEEVAARVLSQPSLSGLQGPTVSPVFCKRDGKVAPDFYAIVICVPKKALYESVQQLREVSPAHKVGSCLCF
;
A
#
# COMPACT_ATOMS: atom_id res chain seq x y z
N MET A 1 20.59 28.58 43.20
CA MET A 1 20.92 27.30 43.85
C MET A 1 20.86 26.25 42.75
N SER A 2 21.91 25.92 42.00
CA SER A 2 23.37 25.86 42.25
C SER A 2 23.82 24.54 42.92
N TRP A 3 24.83 23.92 42.31
CA TRP A 3 25.55 22.71 42.77
C TRP A 3 24.78 21.37 42.64
N LYS A 4 25.42 20.20 42.51
CA LYS A 4 26.87 19.91 42.45
C LYS A 4 27.20 18.71 41.55
N THR A 5 28.41 18.72 40.98
CA THR A 5 29.08 17.54 40.40
C THR A 5 29.48 16.52 41.47
N ARG A 6 29.78 15.29 41.05
CA ARG A 6 30.59 14.34 41.83
C ARG A 6 31.58 13.60 40.93
N GLU A 7 32.87 13.78 41.20
CA GLU A 7 33.94 12.97 40.63
C GLU A 7 34.20 11.74 41.51
N THR A 8 34.76 10.68 40.91
CA THR A 8 35.69 9.77 41.60
C THR A 8 36.77 9.31 40.62
N ARG A 9 38.01 9.77 40.82
CA ARG A 9 39.22 9.16 40.23
C ARG A 9 39.72 8.03 41.13
N VAL A 10 40.28 6.98 40.52
CA VAL A 10 41.36 6.16 41.10
C VAL A 10 42.42 5.95 40.01
N ASN A 11 43.70 5.89 40.40
CA ASN A 11 44.85 5.89 39.49
C ASN A 11 45.50 4.51 39.30
N GLY A 12 46.28 4.38 38.22
CA GLY A 12 47.27 3.32 38.00
C GLY A 12 46.88 2.33 36.88
N GLY A 13 47.78 1.88 36.00
CA GLY A 13 49.19 2.26 35.84
C GLY A 13 50.03 1.08 35.34
N GLY A 14 50.49 1.10 34.08
CA GLY A 14 51.32 0.05 33.51
C GLY A 14 51.66 0.33 32.04
N LEU A 15 52.90 0.01 31.63
CA LEU A 15 53.41 0.21 30.27
C LEU A 15 53.39 -1.10 29.47
N MET A 16 53.21 -1.02 28.14
CA MET A 16 54.19 -1.55 27.17
C MET A 16 53.92 -1.07 25.73
N HIS A 17 55.00 -0.96 24.96
CA HIS A 17 55.12 -0.53 23.54
C HIS A 17 56.21 -1.41 22.88
N PRO A 18 56.53 -1.33 21.56
CA PRO A 18 56.18 -0.35 20.52
C PRO A 18 54.98 -0.80 19.63
N SER A 19 54.96 -1.15 18.34
CA SER A 19 55.86 -1.02 17.14
C SER A 19 55.08 -1.39 15.86
N SER A 20 55.43 -0.97 14.63
CA SER A 20 56.03 0.28 14.12
C SER A 20 56.06 0.24 12.56
N TYR A 21 55.92 1.40 11.89
CA TYR A 21 56.04 1.61 10.43
C TYR A 21 54.98 0.92 9.52
N SER A 22 54.77 1.31 8.26
CA SER A 22 55.41 2.39 7.47
C SER A 22 54.40 3.27 6.71
N SER A 23 54.85 4.42 6.22
CA SER A 23 54.10 5.31 5.34
C SER A 23 54.48 5.07 3.87
N SER A 24 53.49 4.97 2.97
CA SER A 24 53.70 4.93 1.52
C SER A 24 52.66 5.77 0.79
N LEU A 25 53.04 6.98 0.39
CA LEU A 25 52.24 7.83 -0.49
C LEU A 25 52.40 7.35 -1.94
N VAL A 26 51.31 6.92 -2.59
CA VAL A 26 51.29 6.63 -4.02
C VAL A 26 50.10 7.33 -4.65
N ILE A 27 50.37 8.29 -5.54
CA ILE A 27 49.34 9.02 -6.29
C ILE A 27 49.12 8.30 -7.62
N TYR A 28 47.88 7.87 -7.88
CA TYR A 28 47.42 7.52 -9.22
C TYR A 28 46.16 8.30 -9.57
N ASN A 29 46.35 9.39 -10.32
CA ASN A 29 45.29 9.96 -11.15
C ASN A 29 44.96 8.97 -12.26
N ASN A 30 43.69 8.58 -12.39
CA ASN A 30 43.09 8.13 -13.65
C ASN A 30 41.57 8.08 -13.50
N ALA A 31 40.89 9.13 -13.99
CA ALA A 31 39.44 9.12 -14.20
C ALA A 31 39.15 8.71 -15.66
N PRO A 32 38.21 7.79 -15.94
CA PRO A 32 37.84 7.44 -17.30
C PRO A 32 37.04 8.58 -17.96
N PRO A 33 37.23 8.85 -19.27
CA PRO A 33 36.51 9.90 -19.97
C PRO A 33 35.05 9.54 -20.22
N LEU A 34 34.15 10.50 -19.98
CA LEU A 34 32.74 10.41 -20.38
C LEU A 34 32.61 10.57 -21.90
N SER A 35 32.06 9.55 -22.57
CA SER A 35 31.75 9.59 -24.00
C SER A 35 30.49 10.41 -24.28
N ALA A 36 30.67 11.61 -24.84
CA ALA A 36 29.55 12.43 -25.32
C ALA A 36 28.98 11.86 -26.64
N PRO A 37 27.65 11.79 -26.82
CA PRO A 37 27.06 11.39 -28.09
C PRO A 37 27.24 12.47 -29.17
N SER A 38 27.72 12.05 -30.34
CA SER A 38 28.13 12.93 -31.45
C SER A 38 26.94 13.39 -32.33
N SER A 39 26.12 14.32 -31.81
CA SER A 39 24.93 14.83 -32.53
C SER A 39 24.69 16.35 -32.43
N ILE A 40 25.71 17.16 -32.14
CA ILE A 40 25.60 18.63 -31.99
C ILE A 40 26.13 19.42 -33.21
N PHE A 41 26.94 18.81 -34.07
CA PHE A 41 27.55 19.48 -35.25
C PHE A 41 26.70 19.34 -36.55
N LEU A 42 25.45 19.82 -36.53
CA LEU A 42 24.62 19.93 -37.75
C LEU A 42 23.49 20.99 -37.65
N ALA A 43 23.78 22.12 -37.00
CA ALA A 43 22.81 23.17 -36.69
C ALA A 43 22.96 24.56 -37.41
N PRO A 44 23.89 24.81 -38.36
CA PRO A 44 23.91 26.08 -39.11
C PRO A 44 23.80 25.93 -40.64
N LEU A 45 22.80 25.18 -41.15
CA LEU A 45 22.60 25.08 -42.63
C LEU A 45 21.13 25.05 -43.11
N LEU A 46 20.14 25.26 -42.23
CA LEU A 46 18.71 25.05 -42.54
C LEU A 46 17.82 26.28 -42.34
N LEU A 47 18.43 27.48 -42.30
CA LEU A 47 17.75 28.78 -42.15
C LEU A 47 17.74 29.64 -43.44
N ALA A 48 18.12 29.06 -44.58
CA ALA A 48 18.26 29.77 -45.86
C ALA A 48 17.10 29.54 -46.85
N SER A 49 16.03 28.82 -46.44
CA SER A 49 15.10 28.17 -47.39
C SER A 49 13.61 28.46 -47.15
N THR A 50 13.26 29.58 -46.52
CA THR A 50 11.86 29.99 -46.29
C THR A 50 11.63 31.46 -46.70
N PRO A 51 10.88 31.74 -47.78
CA PRO A 51 10.73 33.09 -48.33
C PRO A 51 9.56 33.87 -47.69
N ILE A 52 9.63 34.12 -46.39
CA ILE A 52 8.71 35.00 -45.64
C ILE A 52 9.56 35.91 -44.73
N LEU A 53 9.14 37.15 -44.51
CA LEU A 53 9.93 38.27 -43.96
C LEU A 53 10.99 38.79 -44.94
N ARG A 54 10.52 39.48 -45.98
CA ARG A 54 11.36 40.36 -46.83
C ARG A 54 10.72 41.73 -47.02
N ASP A 55 10.33 42.37 -45.91
CA ASP A 55 10.11 43.81 -45.85
C ASP A 55 10.26 44.33 -44.42
N ARG A 56 10.73 45.58 -44.28
CA ARG A 56 11.02 46.37 -43.05
C ARG A 56 12.19 45.93 -42.14
N ASP A 57 13.00 46.93 -41.78
CA ASP A 57 14.18 46.84 -40.90
C ASP A 57 13.83 46.81 -39.39
N GLU A 58 13.31 45.69 -38.88
CA GLU A 58 13.27 45.42 -37.44
C GLU A 58 14.06 44.14 -37.09
N TYR A 59 15.37 44.31 -36.86
CA TYR A 59 16.20 43.27 -36.26
C TYR A 59 15.72 43.00 -34.83
N LEU A 60 15.05 41.86 -34.62
CA LEU A 60 14.73 41.37 -33.27
C LEU A 60 16.02 41.32 -32.43
N PRO A 61 16.04 41.90 -31.21
CA PRO A 61 17.20 41.82 -30.33
C PRO A 61 17.66 40.38 -30.14
N ALA A 62 18.96 40.15 -30.04
CA ALA A 62 19.53 38.81 -29.88
C ALA A 62 18.94 38.05 -28.68
N ALA A 63 18.56 38.76 -27.61
CA ALA A 63 17.81 38.20 -26.48
C ALA A 63 16.42 37.69 -26.87
N THR A 64 15.66 38.44 -27.66
CA THR A 64 14.32 38.02 -28.16
C THR A 64 14.43 36.83 -29.10
N LEU A 65 15.44 36.82 -29.98
CA LEU A 65 15.70 35.68 -30.87
C LEU A 65 16.15 34.45 -30.07
N ALA A 66 16.95 34.62 -29.03
CA ALA A 66 17.35 33.54 -28.11
C ALA A 66 16.17 33.00 -27.29
N VAL A 67 15.27 33.85 -26.81
CA VAL A 67 14.03 33.43 -26.14
C VAL A 67 13.12 32.67 -27.11
N LEU A 68 12.97 33.15 -28.35
CA LEU A 68 12.17 32.44 -29.35
C LEU A 68 12.80 31.09 -29.73
N LEU A 69 14.12 31.02 -29.88
CA LEU A 69 14.86 29.77 -30.08
C LEU A 69 14.77 28.83 -28.85
N PHE A 70 14.72 29.36 -27.62
CA PHE A 70 14.54 28.55 -26.41
C PHE A 70 13.11 28.01 -26.32
N VAL A 71 12.10 28.82 -26.62
CA VAL A 71 10.68 28.39 -26.68
C VAL A 71 10.47 27.39 -27.81
N VAL A 72 11.01 27.64 -29.01
CA VAL A 72 10.96 26.68 -30.13
C VAL A 72 11.80 25.44 -29.85
N ALA A 73 12.91 25.52 -29.11
CA ALA A 73 13.63 24.33 -28.64
C ALA A 73 12.77 23.53 -27.65
N CYS A 74 12.09 24.17 -26.69
CA CYS A 74 11.17 23.51 -25.76
C CYS A 74 9.92 22.90 -26.43
N LEU A 75 9.44 23.49 -27.54
CA LEU A 75 8.28 22.99 -28.30
C LEU A 75 8.66 21.94 -29.37
N SER A 76 9.82 22.10 -30.00
CA SER A 76 10.36 21.15 -30.99
C SER A 76 11.05 19.95 -30.34
N SER A 77 11.50 20.08 -29.09
CA SER A 77 11.90 18.92 -28.29
C SER A 77 10.66 18.18 -27.80
N ASN A 78 10.15 17.28 -28.64
CA ASN A 78 9.38 16.11 -28.18
C ASN A 78 10.19 15.20 -27.21
N ASN A 79 11.47 15.54 -26.95
CA ASN A 79 12.26 15.07 -25.81
C ASN A 79 11.86 15.72 -24.47
N LEU A 80 10.91 16.68 -24.45
CA LEU A 80 10.18 17.07 -23.23
C LEU A 80 9.14 16.02 -22.81
N LYS A 81 9.35 14.75 -23.18
CA LYS A 81 9.06 13.61 -22.32
C LYS A 81 9.81 13.81 -20.99
N PHE A 82 9.18 14.58 -20.12
CA PHE A 82 9.44 14.60 -18.69
C PHE A 82 9.79 13.18 -18.23
N TYR A 83 10.82 13.04 -17.39
CA TYR A 83 10.83 12.00 -16.38
C TYR A 83 9.69 12.32 -15.40
N ARG A 84 8.44 12.09 -15.83
CA ARG A 84 7.23 12.32 -15.05
C ARG A 84 7.15 11.18 -14.06
N ARG A 85 8.00 11.26 -13.03
CA ARG A 85 8.20 10.21 -12.03
C ARG A 85 6.83 9.73 -11.57
N LEU A 86 6.57 8.43 -11.65
CA LEU A 86 5.25 7.92 -11.29
C LEU A 86 5.05 8.26 -9.82
N LEU A 87 3.94 8.92 -9.50
CA LEU A 87 3.64 9.26 -8.13
C LEU A 87 2.56 8.33 -7.58
N MET A 88 2.95 7.58 -6.54
CA MET A 88 2.09 6.72 -5.71
C MET A 88 2.06 7.28 -4.29
N GLU A 89 0.96 7.12 -3.55
CA GLU A 89 0.88 7.53 -2.15
C GLU A 89 0.33 6.42 -1.25
N VAL A 90 0.78 6.39 0.01
CA VAL A 90 0.47 5.34 0.99
C VAL A 90 0.05 5.94 2.34
N GLN A 91 -1.24 5.79 2.68
CA GLN A 91 -1.93 6.48 3.78
C GLN A 91 -1.38 6.25 5.21
N SER A 92 -0.72 5.13 5.51
CA SER A 92 -0.44 4.72 6.90
C SER A 92 0.85 3.91 7.09
N LEU A 93 1.27 3.73 8.36
CA LEU A 93 2.35 2.80 8.72
C LEU A 93 2.03 1.36 8.29
N THR A 94 0.75 0.94 8.37
CA THR A 94 0.28 -0.36 7.87
C THR A 94 0.46 -0.48 6.37
N GLY A 95 0.13 0.56 5.60
CA GLY A 95 0.38 0.59 4.17
C GLY A 95 1.88 0.58 3.82
N LYS A 96 2.71 1.36 4.54
CA LYS A 96 4.18 1.32 4.37
C LYS A 96 4.72 -0.08 4.61
N ARG A 97 4.19 -0.79 5.63
CA ARG A 97 4.52 -2.18 5.91
C ARG A 97 4.05 -3.11 4.79
N PHE A 98 2.80 -3.03 4.35
CA PHE A 98 2.27 -3.85 3.24
C PHE A 98 3.15 -3.74 1.98
N VAL A 99 3.49 -2.51 1.58
CA VAL A 99 4.35 -2.25 0.41
C VAL A 99 5.77 -2.82 0.65
N SER A 100 6.34 -2.68 1.85
CA SER A 100 7.62 -3.29 2.21
C SER A 100 7.58 -4.83 2.22
N ASP A 101 6.51 -5.43 2.72
CA ASP A 101 6.30 -6.88 2.80
C ASP A 101 6.08 -7.47 1.38
N CYS A 102 5.57 -6.66 0.43
CA CYS A 102 5.58 -6.90 -1.03
C CYS A 102 6.98 -6.74 -1.69
N GLN A 103 8.06 -6.66 -0.90
CA GLN A 103 9.45 -6.45 -1.36
C GLN A 103 9.68 -5.11 -2.08
N LEU A 104 8.85 -4.08 -1.82
CA LEU A 104 9.00 -2.73 -2.35
C LEU A 104 9.43 -1.78 -1.21
N SER A 105 10.75 -1.70 -0.99
CA SER A 105 11.31 -0.97 0.15
C SER A 105 11.26 0.55 -0.06
N VAL A 106 10.35 1.23 0.66
CA VAL A 106 10.22 2.69 0.61
C VAL A 106 11.45 3.36 1.25
N LYS A 107 12.34 3.90 0.41
CA LYS A 107 13.56 4.61 0.80
C LYS A 107 13.28 6.11 0.93
N HIS A 108 13.17 6.59 2.16
CA HIS A 108 13.18 8.03 2.44
C HIS A 108 14.61 8.58 2.30
N VAL A 109 14.81 9.56 1.40
CA VAL A 109 16.09 10.29 1.27
C VAL A 109 16.31 11.23 2.45
N ASN A 110 15.23 11.78 3.01
CA ASN A 110 15.22 12.59 4.23
C ASN A 110 13.93 12.28 5.03
N PRO A 111 14.00 11.93 6.32
CA PRO A 111 12.82 11.58 7.12
C PRO A 111 11.86 12.76 7.39
N ARG A 112 12.24 13.99 7.04
CA ARG A 112 11.37 15.19 7.09
C ARG A 112 10.75 15.56 5.74
N GLN A 113 11.06 14.84 4.66
CA GLN A 113 10.46 15.08 3.34
C GLN A 113 9.25 14.17 3.10
N TYR A 114 8.24 14.73 2.44
CA TYR A 114 7.02 14.04 2.01
C TYR A 114 7.22 13.15 0.77
N VAL A 115 8.47 12.91 0.38
CA VAL A 115 8.89 12.24 -0.85
C VAL A 115 9.88 11.13 -0.51
N ALA A 116 9.67 9.96 -1.09
CA ALA A 116 10.52 8.78 -0.99
C ALA A 116 10.60 8.05 -2.34
N GLU A 117 11.44 7.02 -2.42
CA GLU A 117 11.67 6.22 -3.63
C GLU A 117 11.39 4.75 -3.34
N ILE A 118 11.04 3.96 -4.36
CA ILE A 118 11.06 2.49 -4.29
C ILE A 118 12.12 2.02 -5.29
N PRO A 119 13.36 1.74 -4.85
CA PRO A 119 14.47 1.39 -5.76
C PRO A 119 14.23 0.13 -6.60
N GLN A 120 13.31 -0.73 -6.18
CA GLN A 120 12.88 -1.93 -6.92
C GLN A 120 12.03 -1.63 -8.16
N LEU A 121 11.53 -0.40 -8.33
CA LEU A 121 10.66 0.00 -9.44
C LEU A 121 11.21 1.26 -10.11
N THR A 122 11.61 1.13 -11.38
CA THR A 122 12.27 2.22 -12.12
C THR A 122 11.33 3.41 -12.30
N ASN A 123 11.84 4.63 -12.07
CA ASN A 123 11.09 5.89 -12.16
C ASN A 123 9.89 6.05 -11.21
N LEU A 124 9.75 5.22 -10.17
CA LEU A 124 8.72 5.37 -9.13
C LEU A 124 9.17 6.29 -7.99
N GLU A 125 8.32 7.25 -7.64
CA GLU A 125 8.43 8.12 -6.47
C GLU A 125 7.16 7.99 -5.61
N VAL A 126 7.34 8.04 -4.29
CA VAL A 126 6.25 7.84 -3.32
C VAL A 126 6.04 9.12 -2.54
N TRP A 127 4.84 9.68 -2.64
CA TRP A 127 4.43 10.86 -1.88
C TRP A 127 3.73 10.46 -0.58
N PHE A 128 3.66 11.40 0.36
CA PHE A 128 2.92 11.27 1.62
C PHE A 128 2.17 12.56 1.91
N GLN A 129 0.84 12.52 1.87
CA GLN A 129 -0.09 13.62 2.10
C GLN A 129 -1.18 13.11 3.07
N ARG A 130 -2.45 13.48 2.83
CA ARG A 130 -3.62 12.99 3.55
C ARG A 130 -4.50 12.22 2.55
N PRO A 131 -5.23 11.17 2.96
CA PRO A 131 -5.97 10.32 2.02
C PRO A 131 -6.97 11.09 1.14
N LYS A 132 -7.65 12.10 1.70
CA LYS A 132 -8.55 12.99 0.95
C LYS A 132 -7.86 13.81 -0.16
N ASP A 133 -6.56 14.02 -0.07
CA ASP A 133 -5.77 14.81 -1.01
C ASP A 133 -5.11 13.93 -2.09
N ILE A 134 -4.93 12.62 -1.83
CA ILE A 134 -4.60 11.61 -2.86
C ILE A 134 -5.66 11.65 -3.97
N VAL A 135 -6.94 11.54 -3.59
CA VAL A 135 -8.05 11.49 -4.54
C VAL A 135 -8.17 12.80 -5.33
N ARG A 136 -7.98 13.96 -4.68
CA ARG A 136 -7.91 15.26 -5.37
C ARG A 136 -6.77 15.32 -6.40
N LYS A 137 -5.59 14.79 -6.06
CA LYS A 137 -4.42 14.83 -6.94
C LYS A 137 -4.48 13.83 -8.09
N LEU A 138 -5.17 12.69 -7.91
CA LEU A 138 -5.53 11.79 -9.01
C LEU A 138 -6.52 12.46 -9.97
N LEU A 139 -7.46 13.25 -9.45
CA LEU A 139 -8.44 14.01 -10.25
C LEU A 139 -7.82 15.20 -11.00
N SER A 140 -6.78 15.86 -10.46
CA SER A 140 -6.05 16.93 -11.16
C SER A 140 -4.99 16.43 -12.15
N GLY A 141 -4.64 15.14 -12.12
CA GLY A 141 -3.54 14.58 -12.91
C GLY A 141 -2.14 14.89 -12.34
N ASP A 142 -2.06 15.32 -11.07
CA ASP A 142 -0.82 15.47 -10.30
C ASP A 142 -0.27 14.11 -9.83
N LEU A 143 -1.14 13.15 -9.48
CA LEU A 143 -0.78 11.75 -9.19
C LEU A 143 -1.23 10.83 -10.34
N ASP A 144 -0.52 9.71 -10.51
CA ASP A 144 -0.92 8.64 -11.42
C ASP A 144 -1.59 7.47 -10.68
N LEU A 145 -1.08 7.12 -9.49
CA LEU A 145 -1.54 6.03 -8.63
C LEU A 145 -1.75 6.49 -7.17
N GLY A 146 -2.51 5.74 -6.40
CA GLY A 146 -2.67 5.96 -4.96
C GLY A 146 -3.16 4.73 -4.22
N ILE A 147 -2.90 4.68 -2.91
CA ILE A 147 -3.46 3.68 -2.00
C ILE A 147 -4.25 4.41 -0.90
N VAL A 148 -5.58 4.22 -0.93
CA VAL A 148 -6.58 4.91 -0.10
C VAL A 148 -7.56 3.92 0.50
N GLY A 149 -8.30 4.30 1.55
CA GLY A 149 -9.55 3.63 1.92
C GLY A 149 -10.62 3.79 0.83
N PHE A 150 -11.43 2.75 0.61
CA PHE A 150 -12.56 2.79 -0.32
C PHE A 150 -13.64 3.82 0.09
N ASP A 151 -13.78 4.07 1.38
CA ASP A 151 -14.50 5.21 1.97
C ASP A 151 -14.11 6.56 1.33
N THR A 152 -12.82 6.88 1.35
CA THR A 152 -12.22 8.12 0.88
C THR A 152 -12.31 8.23 -0.63
N PHE A 153 -12.11 7.10 -1.33
CA PHE A 153 -12.32 7.02 -2.78
C PHE A 153 -13.77 7.35 -3.15
N SER A 154 -14.74 6.81 -2.42
CA SER A 154 -16.17 6.99 -2.70
C SER A 154 -16.68 8.39 -2.32
N GLU A 155 -16.16 8.97 -1.24
CA GLU A 155 -16.48 10.33 -0.78
C GLU A 155 -15.89 11.42 -1.69
N PHE A 156 -14.59 11.34 -2.01
CA PHE A 156 -13.90 12.41 -2.77
C PHE A 156 -13.78 12.15 -4.28
N GLY A 157 -13.97 10.90 -4.73
CA GLY A 157 -13.92 10.53 -6.15
C GLY A 157 -15.23 10.79 -6.90
N LEU A 158 -16.36 10.92 -6.18
CA LEU A 158 -17.67 11.33 -6.70
C LEU A 158 -18.17 10.55 -7.93
N GLY A 159 -17.74 9.28 -8.08
CA GLY A 159 -18.05 8.46 -9.26
C GLY A 159 -17.41 8.93 -10.57
N ASN A 160 -16.36 9.75 -10.51
CA ASN A 160 -15.67 10.23 -11.71
C ASN A 160 -15.04 9.07 -12.49
N LYS A 161 -15.40 8.97 -13.78
CA LYS A 161 -14.98 7.90 -14.69
C LYS A 161 -13.48 7.91 -14.99
N ASP A 162 -12.76 8.99 -14.74
CA ASP A 162 -11.29 9.05 -14.87
C ASP A 162 -10.57 8.36 -13.69
N LEU A 163 -11.27 8.01 -12.61
CA LEU A 163 -10.72 7.18 -11.55
C LEU A 163 -11.05 5.69 -11.79
N ILE A 164 -10.08 4.83 -11.53
CA ILE A 164 -10.19 3.36 -11.64
C ILE A 164 -9.68 2.73 -10.34
N ILE A 165 -10.42 1.76 -9.80
CA ILE A 165 -9.90 0.81 -8.81
C ILE A 165 -9.17 -0.29 -9.59
N VAL A 166 -7.87 -0.45 -9.32
CA VAL A 166 -6.99 -1.45 -9.95
C VAL A 166 -6.92 -2.72 -9.10
N HIS A 167 -6.96 -2.58 -7.77
CA HIS A 167 -7.13 -3.68 -6.83
C HIS A 167 -8.08 -3.22 -5.72
N ASP A 168 -9.16 -3.97 -5.50
CA ASP A 168 -10.29 -3.64 -4.61
C ASP A 168 -10.13 -4.15 -3.17
N ALA A 169 -9.27 -5.16 -2.95
CA ALA A 169 -9.05 -5.73 -1.63
C ALA A 169 -7.56 -5.90 -1.24
N LEU A 170 -6.88 -4.86 -0.76
CA LEU A 170 -5.49 -4.97 -0.28
C LEU A 170 -5.35 -5.65 1.10
N GLY A 171 -6.44 -6.13 1.71
CA GLY A 171 -6.39 -6.98 2.90
C GLY A 171 -5.92 -6.29 4.18
N TYR A 172 -6.08 -4.97 4.25
CA TYR A 172 -5.87 -4.19 5.47
C TYR A 172 -6.73 -2.93 5.50
N GLY A 173 -6.97 -2.41 6.70
CA GLY A 173 -7.75 -1.18 6.91
C GLY A 173 -9.25 -1.42 7.03
N ASP A 174 -9.64 -2.66 7.31
CA ASP A 174 -11.01 -3.15 7.33
C ASP A 174 -11.90 -2.40 8.34
N CYS A 175 -12.89 -1.69 7.80
CA CYS A 175 -13.90 -0.92 8.52
C CYS A 175 -15.14 -0.75 7.65
N ARG A 176 -16.25 -0.30 8.24
CA ARG A 176 -17.49 0.00 7.52
C ARG A 176 -17.95 1.41 7.86
N LEU A 177 -18.41 2.15 6.87
CA LEU A 177 -19.05 3.45 7.09
C LEU A 177 -20.49 3.18 7.53
N SER A 178 -20.87 3.54 8.75
CA SER A 178 -22.10 3.07 9.40
C SER A 178 -22.79 4.15 10.22
N ILE A 179 -24.13 4.13 10.22
CA ILE A 179 -24.95 4.99 11.09
C ILE A 179 -25.01 4.39 12.48
N ALA A 180 -24.65 5.20 13.47
CA ALA A 180 -24.77 4.86 14.88
C ALA A 180 -25.68 5.85 15.63
N ILE A 181 -26.54 5.31 16.48
CA ILE A 181 -27.51 6.05 17.31
C ILE A 181 -27.29 5.72 18.80
N PRO A 182 -27.72 6.57 19.74
CA PRO A 182 -27.72 6.24 21.16
C PRO A 182 -28.42 4.92 21.49
N LYS A 183 -27.90 4.18 22.48
CA LYS A 183 -28.50 2.93 22.98
C LYS A 183 -29.76 3.14 23.81
N TYR A 184 -29.99 4.34 24.35
CA TYR A 184 -30.95 4.62 25.40
C TYR A 184 -31.90 5.76 25.03
N GLY A 185 -33.06 5.84 25.70
CA GLY A 185 -34.04 6.90 25.47
C GLY A 185 -34.84 6.67 24.18
N ILE A 186 -35.05 7.72 23.37
CA ILE A 186 -35.90 7.64 22.16
C ILE A 186 -35.42 6.62 21.10
N PHE A 187 -34.17 6.18 21.18
CA PHE A 187 -33.53 5.25 20.26
C PHE A 187 -33.43 3.81 20.80
N GLU A 188 -33.85 3.56 22.04
CA GLU A 188 -33.62 2.29 22.73
C GLU A 188 -34.24 1.10 22.01
N ASN A 189 -35.48 1.26 21.54
CA ASN A 189 -36.21 0.26 20.75
C ASN A 189 -36.01 0.38 19.23
N ILE A 190 -35.21 1.34 18.75
CA ILE A 190 -34.92 1.55 17.33
C ILE A 190 -33.69 0.71 16.94
N ASN A 191 -33.86 -0.29 16.11
CA ASN A 191 -32.83 -1.27 15.75
C ASN A 191 -32.62 -1.44 14.25
N SER A 192 -33.51 -0.89 13.41
CA SER A 192 -33.31 -0.80 11.95
C SER A 192 -33.32 0.65 11.43
N LEU A 193 -32.68 0.87 10.28
CA LEU A 193 -32.70 2.15 9.56
C LEU A 193 -34.14 2.58 9.20
N ARG A 194 -35.01 1.61 8.92
CA ARG A 194 -36.43 1.84 8.63
C ARG A 194 -37.19 2.39 9.83
N GLU A 195 -36.96 1.82 11.02
CA GLU A 195 -37.56 2.35 12.26
C GLU A 195 -37.09 3.78 12.54
N LEU A 196 -35.78 4.05 12.36
CA LEU A 196 -35.21 5.39 12.51
C LEU A 196 -35.87 6.41 11.55
N ALA A 197 -36.11 6.03 10.30
CA ALA A 197 -36.82 6.85 9.31
C ALA A 197 -38.31 7.09 9.65
N GLN A 198 -38.95 6.13 10.31
CA GLN A 198 -40.38 6.15 10.66
C GLN A 198 -40.70 6.83 12.00
N MET A 199 -39.70 7.32 12.74
CA MET A 199 -39.94 8.05 13.99
C MET A 199 -40.71 9.36 13.73
N PRO A 200 -41.87 9.61 14.40
CA PRO A 200 -42.72 10.78 14.14
C PRO A 200 -42.14 12.11 14.67
N GLN A 201 -40.85 12.12 15.01
CA GLN A 201 -40.13 13.24 15.60
C GLN A 201 -39.36 14.05 14.55
N TRP A 202 -39.19 13.50 13.34
CA TRP A 202 -38.44 14.12 12.25
C TRP A 202 -39.39 14.88 11.33
N THR A 203 -39.35 16.20 11.40
CA THR A 203 -40.17 17.12 10.58
C THR A 203 -39.29 18.17 9.89
N SER A 204 -39.87 19.02 9.05
CA SER A 204 -39.16 20.15 8.43
C SER A 204 -38.58 21.12 9.47
N GLU A 205 -39.25 21.26 10.62
CA GLU A 205 -38.89 22.15 11.73
C GLU A 205 -37.91 21.47 12.70
N LYS A 206 -37.97 20.14 12.82
CA LYS A 206 -37.07 19.31 13.64
C LYS A 206 -36.53 18.12 12.83
N PRO A 207 -35.59 18.33 11.89
CA PRO A 207 -34.96 17.24 11.15
C PRO A 207 -34.04 16.40 12.06
N LEU A 208 -33.82 15.14 11.69
CA LEU A 208 -32.81 14.28 12.29
C LEU A 208 -31.41 14.87 12.03
N ARG A 209 -30.66 15.19 13.09
CA ARG A 209 -29.32 15.76 12.96
C ARG A 209 -28.27 14.65 12.94
N VAL A 210 -27.47 14.58 11.88
CA VAL A 210 -26.41 13.58 11.71
C VAL A 210 -25.05 14.28 11.66
N ALA A 211 -24.18 14.01 12.64
CA ALA A 211 -22.79 14.48 12.56
C ALA A 211 -21.97 13.52 11.68
N THR A 212 -21.16 14.05 10.75
CA THR A 212 -20.29 13.22 9.90
C THR A 212 -19.13 13.99 9.25
N GLY A 213 -18.05 13.29 8.90
CA GLY A 213 -17.03 13.77 7.95
C GLY A 213 -17.40 13.54 6.47
N PHE A 214 -18.44 12.74 6.20
CA PHE A 214 -18.83 12.24 4.87
C PHE A 214 -19.97 13.09 4.27
N ASN A 215 -19.59 14.22 3.69
CA ASN A 215 -20.49 15.26 3.19
C ASN A 215 -21.16 14.88 1.86
N HIS A 216 -20.65 13.88 1.11
CA HIS A 216 -21.30 13.35 -0.08
C HIS A 216 -22.03 12.03 0.20
N LEU A 217 -21.36 11.05 0.83
CA LEU A 217 -21.94 9.73 1.06
C LEU A 217 -23.13 9.76 2.02
N GLY A 218 -23.08 10.56 3.09
CA GLY A 218 -24.17 10.67 4.06
C GLY A 218 -25.48 11.19 3.45
N PRO A 219 -25.50 12.38 2.83
CA PRO A 219 -26.69 12.90 2.17
C PRO A 219 -27.21 11.99 1.05
N LYS A 220 -26.33 11.35 0.29
CA LYS A 220 -26.72 10.36 -0.73
C LYS A 220 -27.43 9.17 -0.09
N PHE A 221 -26.82 8.54 0.92
CA PHE A 221 -27.36 7.35 1.56
C PHE A 221 -28.72 7.59 2.23
N MET A 222 -28.86 8.69 2.97
CA MET A 222 -30.13 9.02 3.63
C MET A 222 -31.25 9.31 2.62
N LYS A 223 -30.92 10.00 1.52
CA LYS A 223 -31.88 10.25 0.42
C LYS A 223 -32.29 8.95 -0.28
N ASP A 224 -31.34 8.08 -0.60
CA ASP A 224 -31.60 6.81 -1.29
C ASP A 224 -32.42 5.84 -0.42
N ASN A 225 -32.32 5.94 0.91
CA ASN A 225 -33.16 5.21 1.87
C ASN A 225 -34.45 5.96 2.26
N GLY A 226 -34.81 7.04 1.58
CA GLY A 226 -36.12 7.71 1.73
C GLY A 226 -36.28 8.64 2.93
N PHE A 227 -35.20 9.05 3.61
CA PHE A 227 -35.30 10.05 4.67
C PHE A 227 -35.59 11.45 4.08
N MET A 228 -36.69 12.07 4.52
CA MET A 228 -37.11 13.39 4.05
C MET A 228 -36.59 14.57 4.90
N HIS A 229 -36.31 14.33 6.18
CA HIS A 229 -36.02 15.37 7.18
C HIS A 229 -34.71 15.08 7.91
N VAL A 230 -33.58 15.41 7.26
CA VAL A 230 -32.23 15.20 7.80
C VAL A 230 -31.39 16.45 7.59
N THR A 231 -30.60 16.83 8.60
CA THR A 231 -29.56 17.85 8.50
C THR A 231 -28.21 17.26 8.89
N PHE A 232 -27.18 17.63 8.16
CA PHE A 232 -25.82 17.16 8.40
C PHE A 232 -24.98 18.26 9.02
N SER A 233 -24.14 17.90 9.99
CA SER A 233 -23.12 18.78 10.56
C SER A 233 -21.75 18.14 10.41
N THR A 234 -20.80 18.91 9.85
CA THR A 234 -19.39 18.51 9.82
C THR A 234 -18.77 18.75 11.19
N ALA A 235 -18.12 17.74 11.77
CA ALA A 235 -17.37 17.89 13.01
C ALA A 235 -15.96 17.30 12.84
N ASP A 236 -14.94 18.12 13.08
CA ASP A 236 -13.53 17.73 12.99
C ASP A 236 -13.07 17.03 14.28
N GLY A 237 -13.36 15.73 14.38
CA GLY A 237 -12.91 14.84 15.47
C GLY A 237 -13.91 14.62 16.60
N ALA A 238 -13.67 13.59 17.42
CA ALA A 238 -14.51 13.15 18.55
C ALA A 238 -16.01 13.06 18.21
N LEU A 239 -16.31 12.55 17.02
CA LEU A 239 -17.66 12.51 16.44
C LEU A 239 -18.63 11.71 17.33
N GLU A 240 -18.11 10.65 17.95
CA GLU A 240 -18.76 9.79 18.94
C GLU A 240 -19.35 10.53 20.14
N ALA A 241 -18.84 11.72 20.49
CA ALA A 241 -19.37 12.54 21.57
C ALA A 241 -20.55 13.45 21.14
N ALA A 242 -20.74 13.69 19.85
CA ALA A 242 -21.74 14.65 19.34
C ALA A 242 -23.19 14.36 19.78
N PRO A 243 -23.66 13.10 19.90
CA PRO A 243 -24.98 12.80 20.46
C PRO A 243 -25.07 13.08 21.97
N ALA A 244 -24.04 12.75 22.73
CA ALA A 244 -24.00 12.99 24.19
C ALA A 244 -23.92 14.49 24.53
N MET A 245 -23.27 15.28 23.68
CA MET A 245 -23.24 16.74 23.75
C MET A 245 -24.52 17.40 23.20
N GLY A 246 -25.46 16.63 22.66
CA GLY A 246 -26.70 17.14 22.06
C GLY A 246 -26.51 17.94 20.77
N ILE A 247 -25.33 17.89 20.15
CA ILE A 247 -24.99 18.58 18.89
C ILE A 247 -25.71 17.91 17.70
N ALA A 248 -25.78 16.58 17.74
CA ALA A 248 -26.49 15.74 16.78
C ALA A 248 -27.41 14.76 17.52
N ASP A 249 -28.25 14.04 16.76
CA ASP A 249 -29.11 12.97 17.27
C ASP A 249 -28.55 11.58 16.90
N ALA A 250 -27.81 11.50 15.79
CA ALA A 250 -27.09 10.33 15.29
C ALA A 250 -25.72 10.73 14.72
N ILE A 251 -24.87 9.74 14.44
CA ILE A 251 -23.60 9.93 13.71
C ILE A 251 -23.51 9.00 12.51
N LEU A 252 -22.66 9.36 11.56
CA LEU A 252 -22.24 8.51 10.44
C LEU A 252 -20.71 8.51 10.37
N ASP A 253 -20.08 7.37 10.69
CA ASP A 253 -18.62 7.27 10.86
C ASP A 253 -18.05 5.89 10.48
N LEU A 254 -16.72 5.78 10.43
CA LEU A 254 -16.00 4.53 10.18
C LEU A 254 -15.92 3.65 11.44
N VAL A 255 -16.49 2.45 11.35
CA VAL A 255 -16.52 1.46 12.42
C VAL A 255 -15.66 0.26 12.04
N SER A 256 -14.61 -0.03 12.81
CA SER A 256 -13.87 -1.29 12.70
C SER A 256 -14.37 -2.28 13.76
N SER A 257 -13.77 -2.30 14.96
CA SER A 257 -14.15 -3.17 16.08
C SER A 257 -15.45 -2.78 16.82
N GLY A 258 -16.00 -1.58 16.59
CA GLY A 258 -17.14 -1.05 17.33
C GLY A 258 -16.85 -0.59 18.77
N THR A 259 -15.58 -0.63 19.23
CA THR A 259 -15.20 -0.26 20.61
C THR A 259 -15.61 1.18 20.96
N THR A 260 -15.25 2.15 20.12
CA THR A 260 -15.54 3.59 20.31
C THR A 260 -17.04 3.86 20.44
N LEU A 261 -17.87 3.21 19.61
CA LEU A 261 -19.33 3.30 19.71
C LEU A 261 -19.83 2.72 21.03
N LYS A 262 -19.32 1.54 21.42
CA LYS A 262 -19.72 0.87 22.66
C LYS A 262 -19.44 1.75 23.89
N GLU A 263 -18.28 2.39 23.94
CA GLU A 263 -17.82 3.27 25.02
C GLU A 263 -18.65 4.56 25.12
N ASN A 264 -19.07 5.13 23.98
CA ASN A 264 -19.93 6.33 23.93
C ASN A 264 -21.43 6.00 23.99
N ASN A 265 -21.79 4.77 24.38
CA ASN A 265 -23.17 4.28 24.46
C ASN A 265 -23.97 4.40 23.15
N LEU A 266 -23.29 4.24 22.00
CA LEU A 266 -23.89 4.18 20.67
C LEU A 266 -24.02 2.73 20.18
N LYS A 267 -25.02 2.47 19.33
CA LYS A 267 -25.25 1.21 18.62
C LYS A 267 -25.40 1.46 17.12
N GLU A 268 -24.88 0.55 16.30
CA GLU A 268 -25.25 0.45 14.89
C GLU A 268 -26.66 -0.15 14.75
N ILE A 269 -27.27 0.02 13.57
CA ILE A 269 -28.63 -0.47 13.27
C ILE A 269 -28.66 -1.30 11.98
N GLU A 270 -29.63 -2.22 11.88
CA GLU A 270 -29.84 -3.03 10.70
C GLU A 270 -30.10 -2.14 9.47
N GLY A 271 -29.38 -2.41 8.38
CA GLY A 271 -29.39 -1.58 7.18
C GLY A 271 -28.70 -0.22 7.32
N GLY A 272 -28.11 0.11 8.47
CA GLY A 272 -27.40 1.37 8.72
C GLY A 272 -25.99 1.46 8.12
N VAL A 273 -25.46 0.36 7.55
CA VAL A 273 -24.16 0.33 6.87
C VAL A 273 -24.28 0.94 5.48
N VAL A 274 -23.46 1.97 5.23
CA VAL A 274 -23.41 2.72 3.96
C VAL A 274 -22.46 2.06 2.95
N LEU A 275 -21.30 1.61 3.42
CA LEU A 275 -20.36 0.77 2.66
C LEU A 275 -19.43 0.00 3.59
N GLU A 276 -18.95 -1.15 3.13
CA GLU A 276 -17.75 -1.81 3.64
C GLU A 276 -16.52 -1.15 2.99
N SER A 277 -15.42 -1.02 3.73
CA SER A 277 -14.19 -0.33 3.29
C SER A 277 -12.93 -1.07 3.72
N GLN A 278 -11.95 -1.07 2.83
CA GLN A 278 -10.57 -1.44 3.10
C GLN A 278 -9.64 -0.63 2.21
N ALA A 279 -8.33 -0.84 2.31
CA ALA A 279 -7.37 -0.22 1.40
C ALA A 279 -7.52 -0.76 -0.04
N VAL A 280 -7.54 0.17 -1.01
CA VAL A 280 -7.63 -0.09 -2.45
C VAL A 280 -6.43 0.52 -3.18
N LEU A 281 -5.96 -0.14 -4.23
CA LEU A 281 -5.05 0.45 -5.21
C LEU A 281 -5.88 1.13 -6.30
N VAL A 282 -5.67 2.43 -6.50
CA VAL A 282 -6.41 3.25 -7.45
C VAL A 282 -5.47 3.96 -8.43
N ALA A 283 -5.99 4.25 -9.62
CA ALA A 283 -5.24 4.82 -10.73
C ALA A 283 -6.07 5.85 -11.51
N ARG A 284 -5.38 6.76 -12.18
CA ARG A 284 -5.96 7.67 -13.17
C ARG A 284 -6.05 6.99 -14.54
N ARG A 285 -7.26 6.93 -15.13
CA ARG A 285 -7.53 6.31 -16.43
C ARG A 285 -6.75 6.98 -17.56
N GLU A 286 -6.75 8.32 -17.60
CA GLU A 286 -6.00 9.05 -18.62
C GLU A 286 -4.51 8.69 -18.59
N SER A 287 -3.90 8.62 -17.40
CA SER A 287 -2.51 8.17 -17.26
C SER A 287 -2.31 6.74 -17.77
N LEU A 288 -3.17 5.77 -17.38
CA LEU A 288 -3.05 4.38 -17.85
C LEU A 288 -3.18 4.21 -19.37
N ILE A 289 -3.93 5.09 -20.03
CA ILE A 289 -4.12 5.08 -21.49
C ILE A 289 -2.92 5.74 -22.19
N GLN A 290 -2.56 6.95 -21.78
CA GLN A 290 -1.55 7.79 -22.47
C GLN A 290 -0.10 7.41 -22.13
N ARG A 291 0.15 6.83 -20.94
CA ARG A 291 1.50 6.60 -20.41
C ARG A 291 1.79 5.12 -20.23
N GLU A 292 2.56 4.57 -21.16
CA GLU A 292 3.00 3.17 -21.13
C GLU A 292 3.89 2.84 -19.92
N ASP A 293 4.70 3.80 -19.48
CA ASP A 293 5.50 3.73 -18.25
C ASP A 293 4.60 3.57 -17.01
N VAL A 294 3.48 4.31 -16.94
CA VAL A 294 2.49 4.15 -15.86
C VAL A 294 1.80 2.81 -15.95
N ARG A 295 1.31 2.43 -17.14
CA ARG A 295 0.65 1.13 -17.36
C ARG A 295 1.55 -0.05 -16.98
N GLY A 296 2.84 0.01 -17.32
CA GLY A 296 3.83 -1.00 -16.98
C GLY A 296 4.05 -1.13 -15.46
N ILE A 297 4.33 -0.02 -14.78
CA ILE A 297 4.56 -0.02 -13.32
C ILE A 297 3.27 -0.41 -12.57
N THR A 298 2.10 0.05 -13.02
CA THR A 298 0.80 -0.34 -12.43
C THR A 298 0.57 -1.83 -12.52
N LYS A 299 0.88 -2.44 -13.67
CA LYS A 299 0.80 -3.88 -13.87
C LYS A 299 1.75 -4.62 -12.92
N GLU A 300 3.00 -4.19 -12.82
CA GLU A 300 3.98 -4.85 -11.95
C GLU A 300 3.60 -4.73 -10.45
N ILE A 301 3.09 -3.56 -10.02
CA ILE A 301 2.56 -3.37 -8.66
C ILE A 301 1.37 -4.30 -8.40
N LEU A 302 0.43 -4.40 -9.35
CA LEU A 302 -0.73 -5.30 -9.26
C LEU A 302 -0.30 -6.78 -9.12
N GLU A 303 0.58 -7.26 -10.01
CA GLU A 303 1.09 -8.64 -9.98
C GLU A 303 1.84 -8.94 -8.68
N ARG A 304 2.63 -7.98 -8.15
CA ARG A 304 3.32 -8.10 -6.85
C ARG A 304 2.33 -8.12 -5.67
N PHE A 305 1.31 -7.28 -5.67
CA PHE A 305 0.30 -7.22 -4.61
C PHE A 305 -0.56 -8.48 -4.57
N GLU A 306 -1.07 -8.95 -5.71
CA GLU A 306 -1.80 -10.23 -5.79
C GLU A 306 -0.94 -11.42 -5.32
N ALA A 307 0.31 -11.48 -5.75
CA ALA A 307 1.25 -12.53 -5.34
C ALA A 307 1.53 -12.48 -3.83
N HIS A 308 1.72 -11.29 -3.26
CA HIS A 308 1.91 -11.11 -1.82
C HIS A 308 0.68 -11.54 -1.02
N LEU A 309 -0.52 -11.09 -1.41
CA LEU A 309 -1.78 -11.46 -0.74
C LEU A 309 -2.01 -12.99 -0.78
N ARG A 310 -1.76 -13.61 -1.93
CA ARG A 310 -1.86 -15.07 -2.12
C ARG A 310 -0.84 -15.84 -1.26
N ALA A 311 0.40 -15.37 -1.20
CA ALA A 311 1.44 -15.96 -0.35
C ALA A 311 1.17 -15.74 1.15
N GLY A 312 0.62 -14.58 1.52
CA GLY A 312 0.26 -14.24 2.90
C GLY A 312 -0.72 -15.21 3.55
N GLY A 313 -1.53 -15.92 2.74
CA GLY A 313 -2.45 -16.98 3.19
C GLY A 313 -1.85 -18.38 3.36
N GLN A 314 -0.58 -18.60 3.05
CA GLN A 314 0.06 -19.94 2.98
C GLN A 314 1.30 -20.06 3.90
N PHE A 315 1.68 -21.31 4.21
CA PHE A 315 3.02 -21.69 4.68
C PHE A 315 3.64 -22.72 3.73
N THR A 316 4.96 -22.75 3.62
CA THR A 316 5.69 -23.80 2.87
C THR A 316 6.10 -24.90 3.86
N VAL A 317 5.25 -25.91 4.02
CA VAL A 317 5.50 -27.00 4.96
C VAL A 317 6.45 -28.01 4.32
N THR A 318 7.63 -28.14 4.92
CA THR A 318 8.61 -29.19 4.62
C THR A 318 8.52 -30.28 5.68
N ALA A 319 8.59 -31.56 5.29
CA ALA A 319 8.62 -32.68 6.23
C ALA A 319 9.45 -33.86 5.71
N ASN A 320 10.16 -34.54 6.62
CA ASN A 320 10.91 -35.76 6.31
C ASN A 320 10.04 -37.00 6.59
N MET A 321 9.83 -37.85 5.58
CA MET A 321 9.04 -39.08 5.66
C MET A 321 9.88 -40.28 5.26
N ARG A 322 9.80 -41.39 6.02
CA ARG A 322 10.36 -42.68 5.57
C ARG A 322 9.53 -43.21 4.40
N GLY A 323 10.17 -43.80 3.40
CA GLY A 323 9.53 -44.51 2.29
C GLY A 323 10.55 -45.33 1.49
N SER A 324 10.08 -46.16 0.57
CA SER A 324 10.91 -46.95 -0.35
C SER A 324 11.13 -46.25 -1.70
N SER A 325 10.15 -45.49 -2.18
CA SER A 325 10.23 -44.70 -3.42
C SER A 325 9.56 -43.32 -3.28
N PRO A 326 9.84 -42.36 -4.18
CA PRO A 326 9.16 -41.06 -4.22
C PRO A 326 7.64 -41.20 -4.40
N GLU A 327 7.20 -42.15 -5.23
CA GLU A 327 5.79 -42.36 -5.60
C GLU A 327 4.99 -42.91 -4.41
N GLU A 328 5.60 -43.80 -3.61
CA GLU A 328 5.00 -44.36 -2.39
C GLU A 328 4.80 -43.26 -1.33
N VAL A 329 5.73 -42.30 -1.23
CA VAL A 329 5.60 -41.14 -0.34
C VAL A 329 4.56 -40.15 -0.89
N ALA A 330 4.59 -39.85 -2.19
CA ALA A 330 3.61 -38.97 -2.84
C ALA A 330 2.18 -39.49 -2.68
N ALA A 331 1.96 -40.79 -2.89
CA ALA A 331 0.65 -41.43 -2.70
C ALA A 331 0.16 -41.35 -1.24
N ARG A 332 1.06 -41.56 -0.26
CA ARG A 332 0.73 -41.41 1.17
C ARG A 332 0.46 -39.97 1.60
N VAL A 333 1.02 -38.98 0.93
CA VAL A 333 0.68 -37.57 1.17
C VAL A 333 -0.65 -37.21 0.50
N LEU A 334 -0.84 -37.60 -0.76
CA LEU A 334 -2.05 -37.31 -1.54
C LEU A 334 -3.30 -38.06 -1.07
N SER A 335 -3.16 -39.09 -0.22
CA SER A 335 -4.31 -39.73 0.44
C SER A 335 -4.92 -38.91 1.59
N GLN A 336 -4.31 -37.78 1.98
CA GLN A 336 -4.77 -36.91 3.06
C GLN A 336 -5.34 -35.59 2.53
N PRO A 337 -6.52 -35.14 2.99
CA PRO A 337 -7.28 -34.08 2.32
C PRO A 337 -6.61 -32.70 2.39
N SER A 338 -5.89 -32.39 3.48
CA SER A 338 -5.23 -31.08 3.64
C SER A 338 -3.80 -31.02 3.09
N LEU A 339 -3.26 -32.15 2.58
CA LEU A 339 -1.86 -32.27 2.18
C LEU A 339 -1.64 -32.23 0.64
N SER A 340 -2.68 -31.90 -0.11
CA SER A 340 -2.67 -31.83 -1.58
C SER A 340 -1.71 -30.77 -2.16
N GLY A 341 -1.33 -29.74 -1.40
CA GLY A 341 -0.50 -28.64 -1.88
C GLY A 341 -1.19 -27.80 -2.97
N LEU A 342 -0.42 -27.06 -3.78
CA LEU A 342 -0.97 -26.33 -4.94
C LEU A 342 -1.17 -27.24 -6.16
N GLN A 343 -0.31 -28.25 -6.34
CA GLN A 343 -0.27 -29.15 -7.49
C GLN A 343 0.17 -30.58 -7.11
N GLY A 344 0.18 -30.92 -5.82
CA GLY A 344 0.83 -32.10 -5.26
C GLY A 344 2.11 -31.78 -4.47
N PRO A 345 2.69 -32.79 -3.79
CA PRO A 345 3.96 -32.66 -3.07
C PRO A 345 5.16 -32.72 -4.02
N THR A 346 6.12 -31.81 -3.85
CA THR A 346 7.50 -32.05 -4.32
C THR A 346 8.13 -33.09 -3.41
N VAL A 347 8.73 -34.16 -3.97
CA VAL A 347 9.33 -35.26 -3.19
C VAL A 347 10.79 -35.48 -3.61
N SER A 348 11.73 -35.31 -2.66
CA SER A 348 13.18 -35.36 -2.89
C SER A 348 13.86 -36.37 -1.96
N PRO A 349 14.84 -37.19 -2.43
CA PRO A 349 15.50 -38.19 -1.59
C PRO A 349 16.37 -37.57 -0.50
N VAL A 350 16.27 -38.11 0.72
CA VAL A 350 17.05 -37.71 1.90
C VAL A 350 17.96 -38.86 2.32
N PHE A 351 19.25 -38.69 2.03
CA PHE A 351 20.26 -39.69 2.28
C PHE A 351 20.68 -39.73 3.75
N CYS A 352 20.71 -40.94 4.32
CA CYS A 352 21.19 -41.21 5.67
C CYS A 352 22.37 -42.19 5.62
N LYS A 353 23.30 -42.08 6.59
CA LYS A 353 24.36 -43.08 6.78
C LYS A 353 23.90 -44.14 7.80
N ARG A 354 23.95 -45.42 7.43
CA ARG A 354 23.75 -46.57 8.31
C ARG A 354 24.79 -47.63 8.02
N ASP A 355 25.37 -48.22 9.06
CA ASP A 355 26.29 -49.35 8.97
C ASP A 355 27.42 -49.13 7.93
N GLY A 356 27.96 -47.91 7.94
CA GLY A 356 28.99 -47.43 7.00
C GLY A 356 28.48 -46.96 5.63
N LYS A 357 27.34 -47.47 5.16
CA LYS A 357 26.75 -47.19 3.83
C LYS A 357 25.81 -45.98 3.85
N VAL A 358 25.56 -45.40 2.68
CA VAL A 358 24.64 -44.26 2.49
C VAL A 358 23.44 -44.73 1.66
N ALA A 359 22.22 -44.45 2.12
CA ALA A 359 20.98 -44.86 1.46
C ALA A 359 19.87 -43.78 1.58
N PRO A 360 18.98 -43.64 0.58
CA PRO A 360 17.81 -42.75 0.64
C PRO A 360 16.68 -43.42 1.45
N ASP A 361 16.89 -43.55 2.75
CA ASP A 361 15.93 -44.12 3.72
C ASP A 361 14.69 -43.24 3.97
N PHE A 362 14.75 -41.99 3.53
CA PHE A 362 13.77 -40.95 3.75
C PHE A 362 13.62 -40.13 2.47
N TYR A 363 12.50 -39.41 2.39
CA TYR A 363 12.24 -38.37 1.40
C TYR A 363 11.78 -37.11 2.12
N ALA A 364 12.29 -35.96 1.69
CA ALA A 364 11.76 -34.65 2.06
C ALA A 364 10.59 -34.34 1.12
N ILE A 365 9.42 -34.07 1.71
CA ILE A 365 8.29 -33.50 0.98
C ILE A 365 8.25 -31.99 1.16
N VAL A 366 7.73 -31.27 0.16
CA VAL A 366 7.39 -29.85 0.26
C VAL A 366 6.00 -29.63 -0.30
N ILE A 367 5.12 -29.00 0.49
CA ILE A 367 3.75 -28.62 0.13
C ILE A 367 3.43 -27.21 0.64
N CYS A 368 2.60 -26.46 -0.09
CA CYS A 368 1.98 -25.25 0.45
C CYS A 368 0.73 -25.63 1.24
N VAL A 369 0.59 -25.12 2.46
CA VAL A 369 -0.55 -25.37 3.34
C VAL A 369 -1.19 -24.05 3.73
N PRO A 370 -2.53 -23.88 3.58
CA PRO A 370 -3.22 -22.68 4.01
C PRO A 370 -3.06 -22.46 5.52
N LYS A 371 -2.77 -21.22 5.97
CA LYS A 371 -2.47 -20.95 7.40
C LYS A 371 -3.58 -21.40 8.36
N LYS A 372 -4.84 -21.42 7.91
CA LYS A 372 -6.00 -21.90 8.67
C LYS A 372 -6.04 -23.43 8.85
N ALA A 373 -5.49 -24.19 7.89
CA ALA A 373 -5.47 -25.66 7.91
C ALA A 373 -4.21 -26.25 8.59
N LEU A 374 -3.19 -25.42 8.86
CA LEU A 374 -1.85 -25.87 9.29
C LEU A 374 -1.86 -26.90 10.43
N TYR A 375 -2.71 -26.71 11.45
CA TYR A 375 -2.77 -27.62 12.59
C TYR A 375 -3.28 -29.02 12.19
N GLU A 376 -4.33 -29.08 11.38
CA GLU A 376 -4.88 -30.32 10.82
C GLU A 376 -3.86 -31.02 9.90
N SER A 377 -3.18 -30.25 9.04
CA SER A 377 -2.12 -30.78 8.17
C SER A 377 -0.94 -31.37 8.97
N VAL A 378 -0.56 -30.73 10.10
CA VAL A 378 0.47 -31.27 11.00
C VAL A 378 0.00 -32.53 11.73
N GLN A 379 -1.30 -32.75 11.92
CA GLN A 379 -1.85 -34.02 12.41
C GLN A 379 -1.79 -35.10 11.31
N GLN A 380 -2.34 -34.83 10.13
CA GLN A 380 -2.36 -35.76 8.99
C GLN A 380 -0.94 -36.20 8.57
N LEU A 381 0.04 -35.28 8.57
CA LEU A 381 1.46 -35.61 8.32
C LEU A 381 2.07 -36.59 9.33
N ARG A 382 1.59 -36.61 10.59
CA ARG A 382 2.04 -37.55 11.62
C ARG A 382 1.40 -38.92 11.48
N GLU A 383 0.20 -39.00 10.90
CA GLU A 383 -0.49 -40.25 10.62
C GLU A 383 0.16 -40.99 9.45
N VAL A 384 0.48 -40.29 8.35
CA VAL A 384 1.07 -40.92 7.14
C VAL A 384 2.59 -41.12 7.20
N SER A 385 3.23 -40.67 8.29
CA SER A 385 4.64 -40.93 8.61
C SER A 385 4.74 -41.91 9.78
N PRO A 386 4.95 -43.22 9.54
CA PRO A 386 4.91 -44.25 10.57
C PRO A 386 5.77 -43.95 11.81
N ALA A 387 5.10 -43.89 12.96
CA ALA A 387 5.59 -43.87 14.33
C ALA A 387 6.94 -43.15 14.62
N HIS A 388 6.86 -42.07 15.40
CA HIS A 388 7.95 -41.49 16.19
C HIS A 388 9.16 -40.88 15.44
N LYS A 389 9.15 -40.76 14.11
CA LYS A 389 10.27 -40.13 13.35
C LYS A 389 9.84 -39.11 12.27
N VAL A 390 8.91 -38.20 12.61
CA VAL A 390 8.91 -36.87 11.98
C VAL A 390 10.14 -36.11 12.50
N GLY A 391 11.21 -36.15 11.72
CA GLY A 391 12.54 -35.65 12.11
C GLY A 391 12.63 -34.12 12.16
N SER A 392 12.04 -33.52 13.21
CA SER A 392 12.40 -32.23 13.82
C SER A 392 12.84 -31.09 12.87
N CYS A 393 12.14 -30.89 11.76
CA CYS A 393 12.27 -29.76 10.84
C CYS A 393 10.92 -29.45 10.16
N LEU A 394 9.91 -29.10 10.97
CA LEU A 394 8.82 -28.25 10.47
C LEU A 394 9.38 -26.82 10.37
N CYS A 395 10.00 -26.52 9.25
CA CYS A 395 10.27 -25.14 8.85
C CYS A 395 8.95 -24.52 8.33
N PHE A 396 8.71 -23.27 8.68
CA PHE A 396 7.51 -22.48 8.34
C PHE A 396 7.91 -21.23 7.57
#